data_AF-A0A2P4Q018-F1
#
_entry.id   AF-A0A2P4Q018-F1
#
_cell.length_a   1.000
_cell.length_b   1.000
_cell.length_c   1.000
_cell.angle_alpha   90.00
_cell.angle_beta   90.00
_cell.angle_gamma   90.00
#
_symmetry.space_group_name_H-M   'P 1'
#
loop_
_entity.id
_entity.type
_entity.pdbx_description
1 polymer ?
#
loop_
_entity_poly.entity_id
_entity_poly.type
_entity_poly.pdbx_seq_one_letter_code
_entity_poly.pdbx_strand_id
1 'polypeptide(L)' 'PNDPLVTKIRSDPEILVSIQEFSQLLQGKGVDISRGQMPSMLQMAKLASDKEINAKITNINTLLNRAGITLDSQTIQK' A
#
# COMPACT_ATOMS: atom_id res chain seq x y z
N PRO A 1 -3.19 6.48 -18.27
CA PRO A 1 -2.39 5.39 -18.87
C PRO A 1 -0.87 5.58 -18.78
N ASN A 2 -0.37 6.83 -18.86
CA ASN A 2 1.05 7.19 -18.73
C ASN A 2 1.31 8.07 -17.49
N ASP A 3 0.71 7.72 -16.35
CA ASP A 3 1.06 8.43 -15.12
C ASP A 3 2.50 8.07 -14.72
N PRO A 4 3.42 9.04 -14.53
CA PRO A 4 4.80 8.77 -14.15
C PRO A 4 4.94 7.87 -12.91
N LEU A 5 3.99 7.95 -11.96
CA LEU A 5 3.96 7.09 -10.78
C LEU A 5 3.64 5.64 -11.14
N VAL A 6 2.62 5.44 -11.99
CA VAL A 6 2.24 4.10 -12.47
C VAL A 6 3.39 3.46 -13.25
N THR A 7 4.11 4.25 -14.07
CA THR A 7 5.28 3.76 -14.80
C THR A 7 6.41 3.34 -13.86
N LYS A 8 6.74 4.16 -12.85
CA LYS A 8 7.79 3.82 -11.86
C LYS A 8 7.45 2.57 -11.07
N ILE A 9 6.21 2.44 -10.59
CA ILE A 9 5.73 1.26 -9.86
C ILE A 9 5.80 0.01 -10.75
N ARG A 10 5.39 0.09 -12.02
CA ARG A 10 5.47 -1.04 -12.96
C ARG A 10 6.89 -1.44 -13.33
N SER A 11 7.84 -0.51 -13.22
CA SER A 11 9.25 -0.74 -13.54
C SER A 11 10.02 -1.38 -12.39
N ASP A 12 9.40 -1.48 -11.20
CA ASP A 12 9.99 -2.08 -10.01
C ASP A 12 9.17 -3.30 -9.56
N PRO A 13 9.61 -4.52 -9.89
CA PRO A 13 8.87 -5.74 -9.56
C PRO A 13 8.77 -5.99 -8.05
N GLU A 14 9.71 -5.49 -7.24
CA GLU A 14 9.67 -5.66 -5.78
C GLU A 14 8.50 -4.89 -5.17
N ILE A 15 8.22 -3.68 -5.69
CA ILE A 15 7.07 -2.87 -5.26
C ILE A 15 5.76 -3.60 -5.57
N LEU A 16 5.63 -4.18 -6.77
CA LEU A 16 4.43 -4.92 -7.17
C LEU A 16 4.20 -6.15 -6.27
N VAL A 17 5.25 -6.93 -6.00
CA VAL A 17 5.18 -8.08 -5.08
C VAL A 17 4.78 -7.63 -3.69
N SER A 18 5.40 -6.57 -3.16
CA SER A 18 5.09 -6.08 -1.80
C SER A 18 3.65 -5.57 -1.68
N ILE A 19 3.10 -4.92 -2.73
CA ILE A 19 1.69 -4.50 -2.78
C ILE A 19 0.76 -5.72 -2.80
N GLN A 20 1.08 -6.73 -3.61
CA GLN A 20 0.28 -7.97 -3.70
C GLN A 20 0.22 -8.70 -2.35
N GLU A 21 1.38 -8.88 -1.71
CA GLU A 21 1.46 -9.52 -0.40
C GLU A 21 0.74 -8.71 0.68
N PHE A 22 0.78 -7.38 0.61
CA PHE A 22 0.01 -6.52 1.53
C PHE A 22 -1.50 -6.67 1.34
N SER A 23 -1.97 -6.75 0.09
CA SER A 23 -3.38 -7.01 -0.20
C SER A 23 -3.84 -8.36 0.35
N GLN A 24 -3.03 -9.41 0.17
CA GLN A 24 -3.30 -10.74 0.74
C GLN A 24 -3.33 -10.71 2.27
N LEU A 25 -2.41 -9.98 2.90
CA LEU A 25 -2.37 -9.81 4.35
C LEU A 25 -3.64 -9.13 4.89
N LEU A 26 -4.09 -8.07 4.23
CA LEU A 26 -5.35 -7.38 4.58
C LEU A 26 -6.55 -8.32 4.45
N GLN A 27 -6.62 -9.07 3.35
CA GLN A 27 -7.70 -10.04 3.13
C GLN A 27 -7.70 -11.13 4.22
N GLY A 28 -6.52 -11.65 4.59
CA GLY A 28 -6.36 -12.62 5.69
C GLY A 28 -6.81 -12.08 7.04
N LYS A 29 -6.77 -10.75 7.24
CA LYS A 29 -7.27 -10.06 8.44
C LYS A 29 -8.75 -9.62 8.32
N GLY A 30 -9.45 -10.05 7.27
CA GLY A 30 -10.87 -9.74 7.05
C GLY A 30 -11.12 -8.33 6.51
N VAL A 31 -10.12 -7.72 5.88
CA VAL A 31 -10.24 -6.42 5.21
C VAL A 31 -10.08 -6.61 3.71
N ASP A 32 -11.19 -6.48 2.97
CA ASP A 32 -11.18 -6.55 1.51
C ASP A 32 -11.12 -5.14 0.92
N ILE A 33 -9.98 -4.81 0.30
CA ILE A 33 -9.76 -3.55 -0.42
C ILE A 33 -9.83 -3.72 -1.95
N SER A 34 -10.06 -4.95 -2.45
CA SER A 34 -10.04 -5.26 -3.89
C SER A 34 -11.12 -4.53 -4.68
N ARG A 35 -12.21 -4.13 -4.01
CA ARG A 35 -13.35 -3.42 -4.61
C ARG A 35 -13.22 -1.91 -4.59
N GLY A 36 -12.09 -1.37 -4.13
CA GLY A 36 -11.89 0.06 -3.92
C GLY A 36 -12.76 0.64 -2.79
N GLN A 37 -13.37 -0.22 -1.97
CA GLN A 37 -14.12 0.21 -0.79
C GLN A 37 -13.15 0.47 0.36
N MET A 38 -13.28 1.65 0.97
CA MET A 38 -12.50 1.99 2.16
C MET A 38 -12.95 1.09 3.33
N PRO A 39 -12.01 0.54 4.13
CA PRO A 39 -12.37 -0.23 5.31
C PRO A 39 -13.18 0.60 6.32
N SER A 40 -14.02 -0.06 7.11
CA SER A 40 -14.72 0.60 8.21
C SER A 40 -13.73 1.20 9.23
N MET A 41 -14.17 2.20 9.99
CA MET A 41 -13.33 2.82 11.03
C MET A 41 -12.78 1.81 12.04
N LEU A 42 -13.56 0.78 12.38
CA LEU A 42 -13.13 -0.29 13.29
C LEU A 42 -12.07 -1.20 12.65
N GLN A 43 -12.20 -1.51 11.36
CA GLN A 43 -11.16 -2.23 10.62
C GLN A 43 -9.89 -1.39 10.52
N MET A 44 -10.00 -0.10 10.19
CA MET A 44 -8.86 0.82 10.17
C MET A 44 -8.12 0.88 11.51
N ALA A 45 -8.86 0.97 12.62
CA ALA A 45 -8.26 0.98 13.96
C ALA A 45 -7.52 -0.33 14.28
N LYS A 46 -8.09 -1.48 13.89
CA LYS A 46 -7.42 -2.79 14.03
C LYS A 46 -6.16 -2.90 13.18
N LEU A 47 -6.20 -2.40 11.95
CA LEU A 47 -5.03 -2.39 11.06
C LEU A 47 -3.91 -1.51 11.63
N ALA A 48 -4.25 -0.34 12.17
CA ALA A 48 -3.29 0.58 12.74
C ALA A 48 -2.57 0.02 13.99
N SER A 49 -3.23 -0.84 14.77
CA SER A 49 -2.62 -1.49 15.93
C SER A 49 -1.87 -2.78 15.60
N ASP A 50 -1.99 -3.29 14.37
CA ASP A 50 -1.36 -4.53 13.94
C ASP A 50 0.11 -4.29 13.55
N LYS A 51 1.02 -4.95 14.27
CA LYS A 51 2.48 -4.78 14.07
C LYS A 51 2.94 -5.28 12.70
N GLU A 52 2.32 -6.33 12.19
CA GLU A 52 2.68 -6.93 10.90
C GLU A 52 2.26 -6.01 9.74
N ILE A 53 1.07 -5.41 9.85
CA ILE A 53 0.58 -4.39 8.92
C ILE A 53 1.54 -3.19 8.92
N ASN A 54 1.88 -2.66 10.09
CA ASN A 54 2.79 -1.52 10.21
C ASN A 54 4.19 -1.81 9.63
N ALA A 55 4.71 -3.02 9.86
CA ALA A 55 5.99 -3.44 9.28
C ALA A 55 5.91 -3.51 7.74
N LYS A 56 4.82 -4.07 7.19
CA LYS A 56 4.63 -4.17 5.74
C LYS A 56 4.49 -2.81 5.08
N ILE A 57 3.75 -1.89 5.70
CA ILE A 57 3.63 -0.49 5.24
C ILE A 57 4.99 0.20 5.25
N THR A 58 5.79 0.01 6.30
CA THR A 58 7.15 0.57 6.40
C THR A 58 8.05 0.06 5.28
N ASN A 59 7.97 -1.24 4.95
CA ASN A 59 8.71 -1.83 3.84
C ASN A 59 8.28 -1.24 2.49
N ILE A 60 6.97 -1.16 2.23
CA ILE A 60 6.43 -0.57 1.00
C ILE A 60 6.90 0.88 0.84
N ASN A 61 6.81 1.69 1.89
CA ASN A 61 7.30 3.07 1.87
C ASN A 61 8.81 3.14 1.58
N THR A 62 9.59 2.20 2.11
CA THR A 62 11.03 2.12 1.82
C THR A 62 11.29 1.84 0.34
N LEU A 63 10.58 0.88 -0.24
CA LEU A 63 10.70 0.54 -1.66
C LEU A 63 10.27 1.71 -2.56
N LEU A 64 9.14 2.35 -2.24
CA LEU A 64 8.66 3.52 -2.97
C LEU A 64 9.66 4.68 -2.92
N ASN A 65 10.20 5.00 -1.74
CA ASN A 65 11.21 6.05 -1.59
C ASN A 65 12.48 5.75 -2.40
N ARG A 66 12.91 4.48 -2.46
CA ARG A 66 14.05 4.05 -3.32
C ARG A 66 13.77 4.25 -4.80
N ALA A 67 12.53 4.04 -5.24
CA ALA A 67 12.09 4.34 -6.60
C ALA A 67 11.86 5.86 -6.85
N GLY A 68 12.17 6.72 -5.88
CA GLY A 68 11.95 8.16 -5.95
C GLY A 68 10.46 8.51 -5.98
N ILE A 69 9.64 7.73 -5.28
CA ILE A 69 8.22 7.96 -5.05
C ILE A 69 8.03 8.25 -3.56
N THR A 70 7.77 9.51 -3.23
CA THR A 70 7.40 9.91 -1.88
C THR A 70 5.88 9.90 -1.78
N LEU A 71 5.32 9.04 -0.92
CA LEU A 71 3.89 9.11 -0.58
C LEU A 71 3.68 10.20 0.47
N ASP A 72 3.45 11.42 0.02
CA ASP A 72 2.93 12.50 0.86
C ASP A 72 1.42 12.70 0.64
N SER A 73 0.79 13.46 1.54
CA SER A 73 -0.64 13.79 1.45
C SER A 73 -1.01 14.48 0.13
N GLN A 74 -0.06 15.19 -0.50
CA GLN A 74 -0.26 15.87 -1.78
C GLN A 74 -0.23 14.90 -2.97
N THR A 75 0.54 13.81 -2.86
CA THR A 75 0.65 12.73 -3.84
C THR A 75 -0.56 11.81 -3.78
N ILE A 76 -1.13 11.60 -2.58
CA ILE A 76 -2.33 10.76 -2.38
C ILE A 76 -3.62 11.47 -2.84
N GLN A 77 -3.65 12.80 -2.84
CA GLN A 77 -4.82 13.61 -3.22
C GLN A 77 -4.88 13.96 -4.72
N LYS A 78 -3.89 13.55 -5.52
CA LYS A 78 -3.81 13.88 -6.95
C LYS A 78 -4.60 12.93 -7.84
#